data_AF-A0A0S8BXV2-F1
#
_entry.id   AF-A0A0S8BXV2-F1
#
_cell.length_a   1.000
_cell.length_b   1.000
_cell.length_c   1.000
_cell.angle_alpha   90.00
_cell.angle_beta   90.00
_cell.angle_gamma   90.00
#
_symmetry.space_group_name_H-M   'P 1'
#
loop_
_entity.id
_entity.type
_entity.pdbx_description
1 polymer ?
#
loop_
_entity_poly.entity_id
_entity_poly.type
_entity_poly.pdbx_seq_one_letter_code
_entity_poly.pdbx_strand_id
1 'polypeptide(L)'
;MATFRYKRDGLPLSLIKVHDDILKSTVDYFEKAKEVRKGIKQARKAVKQALKFAKKKNINPGIKIGMAREALEGIREELSYTRKSIAKTYSNLDEALDRIQNERLMQPLFLIDKAHELFREKQVEKGMETLKKSLEELDKKVLVKTRTALFAGTSNQVTALKNEIEEYKQRQRLGKKEKKEP
;
A
#
# COMPACT_ATOMS: atom_id res chain seq x y z
N MET A 1 -21.33 -15.06 -23.55
CA MET A 1 -21.73 -15.53 -22.20
C MET A 1 -20.86 -14.82 -21.16
N ALA A 2 -21.43 -13.95 -20.33
CA ALA A 2 -20.68 -13.15 -19.36
C ALA A 2 -20.58 -13.88 -18.00
N THR A 3 -19.37 -14.25 -17.60
CA THR A 3 -19.01 -15.02 -16.39
C THR A 3 -18.93 -14.15 -15.13
N PHE A 4 -19.93 -13.31 -14.86
CA PHE A 4 -19.89 -12.44 -13.69
C PHE A 4 -20.84 -12.91 -12.59
N ARG A 5 -20.41 -13.93 -11.85
CA ARG A 5 -21.02 -14.28 -10.55
C ARG A 5 -20.75 -13.14 -9.55
N TYR A 6 -21.84 -12.56 -9.03
CA TYR A 6 -21.92 -11.58 -7.94
C TYR A 6 -20.95 -10.39 -8.00
N LYS A 7 -21.42 -9.32 -8.64
CA LYS A 7 -20.83 -7.99 -8.61
C LYS A 7 -21.70 -7.06 -7.75
N ARG A 8 -21.15 -6.51 -6.68
CA ARG A 8 -21.65 -5.24 -6.12
C ARG A 8 -20.77 -4.16 -6.73
N ASP A 9 -21.37 -3.16 -7.38
CA ASP A 9 -20.65 -2.07 -8.07
C ASP A 9 -19.63 -2.51 -9.14
N GLY A 10 -19.88 -3.63 -9.81
CA GLY A 10 -19.03 -4.09 -10.92
C GLY A 10 -17.80 -4.91 -10.51
N LEU A 11 -17.50 -5.04 -9.20
CA LEU A 11 -16.30 -5.71 -8.69
C LEU A 11 -16.56 -7.15 -8.19
N PRO A 12 -15.62 -8.09 -8.37
CA PRO A 12 -15.64 -9.39 -7.70
C PRO A 12 -15.73 -9.24 -6.17
N LEU A 13 -16.63 -9.98 -5.53
CA LEU A 13 -16.84 -9.94 -4.07
C LEU A 13 -15.55 -10.13 -3.25
N SER A 14 -14.62 -10.96 -3.75
CA SER A 14 -13.32 -11.18 -3.11
C SER A 14 -12.45 -9.92 -3.06
N LEU A 15 -12.49 -9.07 -4.08
CA LEU A 15 -11.71 -7.83 -4.12
C LEU A 15 -12.32 -6.76 -3.21
N ILE A 16 -13.65 -6.68 -3.15
CA ILE A 16 -14.36 -5.79 -2.21
C ILE A 16 -13.98 -6.15 -0.77
N LYS A 17 -13.97 -7.44 -0.44
CA LYS A 17 -13.59 -7.90 0.90
C LYS A 17 -12.16 -7.50 1.27
N VAL A 18 -11.20 -7.66 0.36
CA VAL A 18 -9.80 -7.26 0.61
C VAL A 18 -9.69 -5.76 0.88
N HIS A 19 -10.39 -4.95 0.09
CA HIS A 19 -10.44 -3.50 0.30
C HIS A 19 -10.98 -3.15 1.70
N ASP A 20 -12.12 -3.72 2.08
CA ASP A 20 -12.75 -3.48 3.38
C ASP A 20 -11.87 -3.95 4.55
N ASP A 21 -11.19 -5.08 4.39
CA ASP A 21 -10.26 -5.62 5.38
C ASP A 21 -9.04 -4.69 5.57
N ILE A 22 -8.52 -4.08 4.50
CA ILE A 22 -7.43 -3.08 4.58
C ILE A 22 -7.91 -1.82 5.31
N LEU A 23 -9.11 -1.32 5.00
CA LEU A 23 -9.69 -0.16 5.68
C LEU A 23 -9.87 -0.43 7.18
N LYS A 24 -10.52 -1.55 7.52
CA LYS A 24 -10.71 -1.97 8.92
C LYS A 24 -9.38 -2.10 9.66
N SER A 25 -8.39 -2.75 9.04
CA SER A 25 -7.07 -2.94 9.64
C SER A 25 -6.35 -1.61 9.89
N THR A 26 -6.50 -0.64 8.98
CA THR A 26 -5.91 0.69 9.13
C THR A 26 -6.56 1.46 10.28
N VAL A 27 -7.89 1.44 10.39
CA VAL A 27 -8.62 2.05 11.51
C VAL A 27 -8.24 1.39 12.83
N ASP A 28 -8.29 0.07 12.88
CA ASP A 28 -7.92 -0.73 14.06
C ASP A 28 -6.49 -0.44 14.52
N TYR A 29 -5.55 -0.27 13.58
CA TYR A 29 -4.18 0.12 13.90
C TYR A 29 -4.16 1.45 14.67
N PHE A 30 -4.80 2.51 14.18
CA PHE A 30 -4.75 3.81 14.84
C PHE A 30 -5.55 3.86 16.15
N GLU A 31 -6.60 3.05 16.29
CA GLU A 31 -7.36 2.96 17.54
C GLU A 31 -6.62 2.16 18.62
N LYS A 32 -6.02 1.02 18.23
CA LYS A 32 -5.46 0.04 19.16
C LYS A 32 -3.95 0.15 19.32
N ALA A 33 -3.23 0.84 18.42
CA ALA A 33 -1.77 0.98 18.49
C ALA A 33 -1.35 1.61 19.82
N LYS A 34 -0.44 0.90 20.50
CA LYS A 34 0.08 1.30 21.81
C LYS A 34 0.71 2.69 21.76
N GLU A 35 1.49 2.97 20.71
CA GLU A 35 2.22 4.24 20.59
C GLU A 35 1.30 5.42 20.27
N VAL A 36 0.32 5.25 19.37
CA VAL A 36 -0.71 6.26 19.08
C VAL A 36 -1.50 6.60 20.36
N ARG A 37 -1.99 5.58 21.07
CA ARG A 37 -2.72 5.77 22.33
C ARG A 37 -1.87 6.47 23.41
N LYS A 38 -0.60 6.11 23.53
CA LYS A 38 0.33 6.79 24.45
C LYS A 38 0.53 8.25 24.08
N GLY A 39 0.73 8.56 22.79
CA GLY A 39 0.88 9.92 22.30
C GLY A 39 -0.36 10.77 22.60
N ILE A 40 -1.56 10.26 22.33
CA ILE A 40 -2.84 10.93 22.67
C ILE A 40 -2.94 11.16 24.18
N LYS A 41 -2.60 10.16 25.00
CA LYS A 41 -2.63 10.29 26.47
C LYS A 41 -1.64 11.36 26.96
N GLN A 42 -0.44 11.41 26.39
CA GLN A 42 0.58 12.41 26.70
C GLN A 42 0.12 13.82 26.31
N ALA A 43 -0.38 13.99 25.08
CA ALA A 43 -0.94 15.25 24.60
C ALA A 43 -2.08 15.73 25.52
N ARG A 44 -3.03 14.85 25.86
CA ARG A 44 -4.14 15.17 26.77
C ARG A 44 -3.65 15.58 28.15
N LYS A 45 -2.65 14.90 28.71
CA LYS A 45 -2.06 15.25 30.01
C LYS A 45 -1.37 16.62 29.96
N ALA A 46 -0.62 16.87 28.89
CA ALA A 46 0.09 18.13 28.68
C ALA A 46 -0.88 19.31 28.53
N VAL A 47 -1.94 19.16 27.73
CA VAL A 47 -3.01 20.18 27.62
C VAL A 47 -3.70 20.44 28.96
N LYS A 48 -4.03 19.39 29.73
CA LYS A 48 -4.61 19.56 31.08
C LYS A 48 -3.67 20.35 32.01
N GLN A 49 -2.37 20.12 31.93
CA GLN A 49 -1.38 20.86 32.71
C GLN A 49 -1.23 22.31 32.24
N ALA A 50 -1.22 22.54 30.92
CA ALA A 50 -1.21 23.88 30.33
C ALA A 50 -2.41 24.71 30.82
N LEU A 51 -3.62 24.14 30.80
CA LEU A 51 -4.83 24.79 31.31
C LEU A 51 -4.73 25.13 32.81
N LYS A 52 -4.17 24.22 33.63
CA LYS A 52 -3.94 24.48 35.06
C LYS A 52 -2.95 25.62 35.28
N PHE A 53 -1.90 25.70 34.47
CA PHE A 53 -0.91 26.79 34.55
C PHE A 53 -1.47 28.11 34.06
N ALA A 54 -2.20 28.13 32.95
CA ALA A 54 -2.88 29.34 32.47
C ALA A 54 -3.86 29.93 33.51
N LYS A 55 -4.54 29.07 34.29
CA LYS A 55 -5.42 29.51 35.40
C LYS A 55 -4.65 30.12 36.57
N LYS A 56 -3.39 29.74 36.78
CA LYS A 56 -2.51 30.33 37.80
C LYS A 56 -1.75 31.48 37.15
N LYS A 57 -2.25 32.71 37.28
CA LYS A 57 -1.86 33.95 36.55
C LYS A 57 -0.35 34.27 36.38
N ASN A 58 0.59 33.53 37.00
CA ASN A 58 2.04 33.75 36.95
C ASN A 58 2.86 32.61 36.31
N ILE A 59 2.25 31.58 35.70
CA ILE A 59 3.01 30.46 35.10
C ILE A 59 2.74 30.38 33.59
N ASN A 60 3.78 30.56 32.78
CA ASN A 60 3.71 30.42 31.32
C ASN A 60 3.38 28.94 30.93
N PRO A 61 2.22 28.67 30.29
CA PRO A 61 1.85 27.32 29.88
C PRO A 61 2.60 26.82 28.64
N GLY A 62 3.42 27.66 27.99
CA GLY A 62 4.05 27.41 26.69
C GLY A 62 4.79 26.08 26.60
N ILE A 63 5.55 25.70 27.63
CA ILE A 63 6.28 24.42 27.67
C ILE A 63 5.31 23.23 27.56
N LYS A 64 4.16 23.28 28.26
CA LYS A 64 3.16 22.20 28.24
C LYS A 64 2.37 22.16 26.94
N ILE A 65 2.15 23.32 26.32
CA ILE A 65 1.58 23.41 24.97
C ILE A 65 2.55 22.78 23.95
N GLY A 66 3.85 23.10 24.04
CA GLY A 66 4.90 22.49 23.21
C GLY A 66 4.94 20.97 23.33
N MET A 67 4.93 20.43 24.55
CA MET A 67 4.87 18.98 24.77
C MET A 67 3.62 18.32 24.17
N ALA A 68 2.47 19.00 24.21
CA ALA A 68 1.25 18.48 23.58
C ALA A 68 1.38 18.46 22.05
N ARG A 69 1.97 19.52 21.50
CA ARG A 69 2.21 19.66 20.06
C ARG A 69 3.17 18.58 19.55
N GLU A 70 4.32 18.39 20.20
CA GLU A 70 5.29 17.35 19.84
C GLU A 70 4.66 15.95 19.82
N ALA A 71 3.84 15.63 20.83
CA ALA A 71 3.17 14.34 20.91
C ALA A 71 2.15 14.13 19.77
N LEU A 72 1.46 15.18 19.32
CA LEU A 72 0.55 15.12 18.19
C LEU A 72 1.27 15.13 16.85
N GLU A 73 2.39 15.84 16.73
CA GLU A 73 3.24 15.83 15.52
C GLU A 73 3.80 14.43 15.25
N GLY A 74 4.25 13.70 16.29
CA GLY A 74 4.68 12.30 16.11
C GLY A 74 3.56 11.37 15.60
N ILE A 75 2.31 11.57 16.02
CA ILE A 75 1.16 10.80 15.48
C ILE A 75 0.87 11.21 14.03
N ARG A 76 1.00 12.50 13.71
CA ARG A 76 0.83 13.01 12.35
C ARG A 76 1.88 12.45 11.39
N GLU A 77 3.12 12.28 11.83
CA GLU A 77 4.18 11.61 11.06
C GLU A 77 3.80 10.16 10.75
N GLU A 78 3.35 9.40 11.75
CA GLU A 78 2.90 8.01 11.57
C GLU A 78 1.76 7.89 10.54
N LEU A 79 0.79 8.81 10.60
CA LEU A 79 -0.28 8.92 9.59
C LEU A 79 0.27 9.21 8.19
N SER A 80 1.28 10.08 8.09
CA SER A 80 1.94 10.40 6.81
C SER A 80 2.61 9.17 6.21
N TYR A 81 3.35 8.40 7.01
CA TYR A 81 3.96 7.15 6.56
C TYR A 81 2.91 6.12 6.13
N THR A 82 1.84 5.97 6.90
CA THR A 82 0.75 5.04 6.55
C THR A 82 0.12 5.43 5.21
N ARG A 83 -0.13 6.72 4.96
CA ARG A 83 -0.64 7.20 3.66
C ARG A 83 0.32 6.88 2.51
N LYS A 84 1.63 7.09 2.71
CA LYS A 84 2.64 6.74 1.69
C LYS A 84 2.65 5.25 1.37
N SER A 85 2.58 4.40 2.40
CA SER A 85 2.53 2.94 2.21
C SER A 85 1.28 2.53 1.43
N ILE A 86 0.11 3.06 1.78
CA ILE A 86 -1.15 2.79 1.04
C ILE A 86 -1.03 3.26 -0.41
N ALA A 87 -0.55 4.47 -0.66
CA ALA A 87 -0.36 5.00 -2.01
C ALA A 87 0.59 4.12 -2.84
N LYS A 88 1.68 3.63 -2.24
CA LYS A 88 2.60 2.71 -2.92
C LYS A 88 1.94 1.36 -3.23
N THR A 89 1.12 0.83 -2.33
CA THR A 89 0.34 -0.38 -2.59
C THR A 89 -0.61 -0.18 -3.78
N TYR A 90 -1.33 0.95 -3.85
CA TYR A 90 -2.19 1.25 -5.00
C TYR A 90 -1.40 1.31 -6.32
N SER A 91 -0.26 2.01 -6.34
CA SER A 91 0.62 2.06 -7.52
C SER A 91 1.10 0.67 -7.95
N ASN A 92 1.48 -0.19 -7.00
CA ASN A 92 1.89 -1.56 -7.31
C ASN A 92 0.72 -2.41 -7.85
N LEU A 93 -0.51 -2.18 -7.37
CA LEU A 93 -1.70 -2.85 -7.90
C LEU A 93 -2.03 -2.38 -9.32
N ASP A 94 -1.85 -1.10 -9.62
CA ASP A 94 -2.04 -0.57 -10.96
C ASP A 94 -1.03 -1.17 -11.95
N GLU A 95 0.26 -1.18 -11.58
CA GLU A 95 1.30 -1.87 -12.34
C GLU A 95 1.02 -3.37 -12.53
N ALA A 96 0.37 -4.02 -11.55
CA ALA A 96 -0.07 -5.40 -11.68
C ALA A 96 -1.09 -5.55 -12.79
N LEU A 97 -2.13 -4.71 -12.78
CA LEU A 97 -3.23 -4.74 -13.74
C LEU A 97 -2.72 -4.48 -15.16
N ASP A 98 -1.82 -3.50 -15.34
CA ASP A 98 -1.19 -3.23 -16.64
C ASP A 98 -0.42 -4.43 -17.17
N ARG A 99 0.33 -5.13 -16.31
CA ARG A 99 1.06 -6.34 -16.71
C ARG A 99 0.12 -7.49 -17.05
N ILE A 100 -0.99 -7.64 -16.32
CA ILE A 100 -2.04 -8.62 -16.63
C ILE A 100 -2.64 -8.32 -18.00
N GLN A 101 -3.01 -7.07 -18.25
CA GLN A 101 -3.55 -6.64 -19.54
C GLN A 101 -2.57 -6.96 -20.67
N ASN A 102 -1.30 -6.65 -20.49
CA ASN A 102 -0.29 -6.92 -21.51
C ASN A 102 -0.07 -8.43 -21.74
N GLU A 103 0.12 -9.21 -20.67
CA GLU A 103 0.44 -10.64 -20.73
C GLU A 103 -0.74 -11.51 -21.16
N ARG A 104 -1.98 -11.18 -20.75
CA ARG A 104 -3.16 -12.02 -21.03
C ARG A 104 -4.04 -11.54 -22.16
N LEU A 105 -4.00 -10.25 -22.49
CA LEU A 105 -4.88 -9.68 -23.51
C LEU A 105 -4.06 -9.24 -24.72
N MET A 106 -3.15 -8.27 -24.54
CA MET A 106 -2.46 -7.64 -25.67
C MET A 106 -1.57 -8.63 -26.44
N GLN A 107 -0.80 -9.48 -25.75
CA GLN A 107 0.07 -10.46 -26.42
C GLN A 107 -0.71 -11.48 -27.27
N PRO A 108 -1.73 -12.18 -26.74
CA PRO A 108 -2.58 -13.06 -27.56
C PRO A 108 -3.32 -12.35 -28.68
N LEU A 109 -3.87 -11.14 -28.43
CA LEU A 109 -4.58 -10.35 -29.43
C LEU A 109 -3.67 -9.99 -30.59
N PHE A 110 -2.46 -9.49 -30.31
CA PHE A 110 -1.48 -9.18 -31.35
C PHE A 110 -1.15 -10.40 -32.22
N LEU A 111 -0.99 -11.59 -31.62
CA LEU A 111 -0.74 -12.82 -32.36
C LEU A 111 -1.95 -13.24 -33.22
N ILE A 112 -3.16 -13.02 -32.73
CA ILE A 112 -4.40 -13.28 -33.49
C ILE A 112 -4.49 -12.34 -34.70
N ASP A 113 -4.28 -11.04 -34.49
CA ASP A 113 -4.33 -10.03 -35.55
C ASP A 113 -3.27 -10.32 -36.62
N LYS A 114 -2.05 -10.66 -36.20
CA LYS A 114 -0.97 -11.08 -37.11
C LYS A 114 -1.30 -12.36 -37.89
N ALA A 115 -1.89 -13.36 -37.23
CA ALA A 115 -2.31 -14.58 -37.91
C ALA A 115 -3.39 -14.28 -38.97
N HIS A 116 -4.33 -13.39 -38.65
CA HIS A 116 -5.36 -12.94 -39.56
C HIS A 116 -4.78 -12.21 -40.79
N GLU A 117 -3.77 -11.36 -40.62
CA GLU A 117 -3.04 -10.74 -41.74
C GLU A 117 -2.34 -11.79 -42.62
N LEU A 118 -1.63 -12.74 -42.02
CA LEU A 118 -0.95 -13.83 -42.75
C LEU A 118 -1.93 -14.68 -43.58
N PHE A 119 -3.13 -14.92 -43.06
CA PHE A 119 -4.18 -15.62 -43.82
C PHE A 119 -4.68 -14.79 -45.00
N ARG A 120 -4.82 -13.46 -44.86
CA ARG A 120 -5.17 -12.57 -45.99
C ARG A 120 -4.11 -12.61 -47.08
N GLU A 121 -2.83 -12.72 -46.71
CA GLU A 121 -1.71 -12.86 -47.63
C GLU A 121 -1.54 -14.28 -48.19
N LYS A 122 -2.44 -15.21 -47.87
CA LYS A 122 -2.38 -16.63 -48.27
C LYS A 122 -1.16 -17.38 -47.71
N GLN A 123 -0.50 -16.86 -46.69
CA GLN A 123 0.60 -17.52 -45.98
C GLN A 123 0.07 -18.46 -44.89
N VAL A 124 -0.67 -19.51 -45.31
CA VAL A 124 -1.49 -20.34 -44.42
C VAL A 124 -0.67 -21.05 -43.34
N GLU A 125 0.48 -21.64 -43.67
CA GLU A 125 1.31 -22.37 -42.70
C GLU A 125 1.83 -21.45 -41.58
N LYS A 126 2.34 -20.26 -41.94
CA LYS A 126 2.81 -19.25 -40.97
C LYS A 126 1.67 -18.69 -40.13
N GLY A 127 0.50 -18.50 -40.73
CA GLY A 127 -0.73 -18.11 -40.02
C GLY A 127 -1.12 -19.14 -38.96
N MET A 128 -1.10 -20.42 -39.33
CA MET A 128 -1.39 -21.54 -38.41
C MET A 128 -0.36 -21.64 -37.28
N GLU A 129 0.93 -21.47 -37.56
CA GLU A 129 1.97 -21.45 -36.53
C GLU A 129 1.77 -20.29 -35.54
N THR A 130 1.44 -19.10 -36.06
CA THR A 130 1.18 -17.91 -35.22
C THR A 130 -0.06 -18.09 -34.36
N LEU A 131 -1.11 -18.72 -34.89
CA LEU A 131 -2.33 -19.01 -34.14
C LEU A 131 -2.09 -20.02 -33.01
N LYS A 132 -1.28 -21.07 -33.27
CA LYS A 132 -0.83 -22.02 -32.23
C LYS A 132 -0.08 -21.32 -31.10
N LYS A 133 0.82 -20.39 -31.43
CA LYS A 133 1.52 -19.57 -30.42
C LYS A 133 0.56 -18.72 -29.60
N SER A 134 -0.48 -18.13 -30.22
CA SER A 134 -1.52 -17.40 -29.47
C SER A 134 -2.27 -18.30 -28.50
N LEU A 135 -2.60 -19.52 -28.93
CA LEU A 135 -3.25 -20.52 -28.08
C LEU A 135 -2.37 -20.90 -26.89
N GLU A 136 -1.07 -21.13 -27.12
CA GLU A 136 -0.09 -21.39 -26.05
C GLU A 136 -0.02 -20.23 -25.05
N GLU A 137 -0.02 -18.97 -25.50
CA GLU A 137 -0.05 -17.80 -24.61
C GLU A 137 -1.36 -17.70 -23.81
N LEU A 138 -2.50 -18.05 -24.40
CA LEU A 138 -3.79 -18.11 -23.70
C LEU A 138 -3.85 -19.24 -22.67
N ASP A 139 -3.22 -20.37 -22.96
CA ASP A 139 -3.16 -21.55 -22.10
C ASP A 139 -2.20 -21.41 -20.91
N LYS A 140 -1.32 -20.39 -20.92
CA LYS A 140 -0.49 -20.06 -19.75
C LYS A 140 -1.38 -19.70 -18.55
N LYS A 141 -1.59 -20.68 -17.66
CA LYS A 141 -2.39 -20.53 -16.43
C LYS A 141 -1.81 -19.53 -15.43
N VAL A 142 -0.57 -19.09 -15.62
CA VAL A 142 0.18 -18.26 -14.67
C VAL A 142 0.65 -16.99 -15.35
N LEU A 143 0.38 -15.86 -14.70
CA LEU A 143 0.94 -14.55 -15.03
C LEU A 143 2.38 -14.48 -14.53
N VAL A 144 3.30 -15.14 -15.22
CA VAL A 144 4.68 -15.34 -14.74
C VAL A 144 5.40 -14.00 -14.62
N LYS A 145 5.27 -13.12 -15.63
CA LYS A 145 5.94 -11.81 -15.61
C LYS A 145 5.36 -10.92 -14.52
N THR A 146 4.04 -10.93 -14.37
CA THR A 146 3.34 -10.19 -13.33
C THR A 146 3.71 -10.68 -11.93
N ARG A 147 3.73 -12.01 -11.71
CA ARG A 147 4.09 -12.62 -10.42
C ARG A 147 5.53 -12.31 -10.05
N THR A 148 6.48 -12.47 -10.98
CA THR A 148 7.89 -12.14 -10.72
C THR A 148 8.05 -10.68 -10.35
N ALA A 149 7.40 -9.77 -11.06
CA ALA A 149 7.49 -8.35 -10.76
C ALA A 149 6.90 -7.96 -9.40
N LEU A 150 5.71 -8.48 -9.09
CA LEU A 150 4.98 -8.15 -7.86
C LEU A 150 5.49 -8.88 -6.63
N PHE A 151 6.17 -10.01 -6.76
CA PHE A 151 6.57 -10.80 -5.59
C PHE A 151 8.09 -10.89 -5.42
N ALA A 152 8.89 -10.74 -6.48
CA ALA A 152 10.34 -10.62 -6.33
C ALA A 152 10.76 -9.22 -5.86
N GLY A 153 10.09 -8.16 -6.33
CA GLY A 153 10.39 -6.77 -5.93
C GLY A 153 9.76 -6.36 -4.59
N THR A 154 8.52 -6.77 -4.34
CA THR A 154 7.78 -6.38 -3.13
C THR A 154 8.31 -7.06 -1.88
N SER A 155 8.88 -8.27 -1.98
CA SER A 155 9.66 -8.87 -0.89
C SER A 155 10.79 -7.94 -0.43
N ASN A 156 11.56 -7.39 -1.37
CA ASN A 156 12.70 -6.52 -1.08
C ASN A 156 12.26 -5.14 -0.59
N GLN A 157 11.22 -4.54 -1.19
CA GLN A 157 10.69 -3.23 -0.76
C GLN A 157 9.99 -3.30 0.61
N VAL A 158 9.23 -4.36 0.89
CA VAL A 158 8.63 -4.58 2.22
C VAL A 158 9.72 -4.82 3.26
N THR A 159 10.78 -5.54 2.90
CA THR A 159 11.94 -5.73 3.78
C THR A 159 12.65 -4.40 4.04
N ALA A 160 12.86 -3.57 3.02
CA ALA A 160 13.43 -2.23 3.15
C ALA A 160 12.56 -1.32 4.04
N LEU A 161 11.25 -1.28 3.82
CA LEU A 161 10.32 -0.53 4.66
C LEU A 161 10.28 -1.04 6.11
N LYS A 162 10.34 -2.36 6.32
CA LYS A 162 10.46 -2.94 7.67
C LYS A 162 11.74 -2.47 8.35
N ASN A 163 12.86 -2.43 7.63
CA ASN A 163 14.13 -1.96 8.14
C ASN A 163 14.08 -0.46 8.46
N GLU A 164 13.52 0.38 7.58
CA GLU A 164 13.33 1.81 7.84
C GLU A 164 12.45 2.07 9.07
N ILE A 165 11.36 1.31 9.25
CA ILE A 165 10.48 1.41 10.42
C ILE A 165 11.21 0.97 11.70
N GLU A 166 12.00 -0.11 11.64
CA GLU A 166 12.85 -0.56 12.74
C GLU A 166 13.88 0.52 13.13
N GLU A 167 14.59 1.08 12.15
CA GLU A 167 15.54 2.17 12.35
C GLU A 167 14.88 3.40 12.96
N TYR A 168 13.71 3.81 12.46
CA TYR A 168 12.96 4.93 13.03
C TYR A 168 12.58 4.66 14.49
N LYS A 169 12.10 3.44 14.81
CA LYS A 169 11.80 3.04 16.19
C LYS A 169 13.03 3.04 17.07
N GLN A 170 14.20 2.63 16.56
CA GLN A 170 15.47 2.66 17.29
C GLN A 170 15.93 4.10 17.54
N ARG A 171 15.89 4.99 16.55
CA ARG A 171 16.20 6.41 16.71
C ARG A 171 15.29 7.09 17.74
N GLN A 172 13.99 6.79 17.71
CA GLN A 172 13.02 7.26 18.72
C GLN A 172 13.29 6.72 20.14
N ARG A 173 13.90 5.54 20.26
CA ARG A 173 14.32 4.98 21.57
C ARG A 173 15.62 5.62 22.07
N LEU A 174 16.58 5.87 21.17
CA LEU A 174 17.87 6.49 21.48
C LEU A 174 17.73 7.97 21.87
N GLY A 175 16.94 8.75 21.11
CA GLY A 175 16.64 10.15 21.45
C GLY A 175 15.84 10.33 22.76
N LYS A 176 15.22 9.26 23.29
CA LYS A 176 14.60 9.23 24.64
C LYS A 176 15.57 8.87 25.76
N LYS A 177 16.74 8.29 25.45
CA LYS A 177 17.81 8.00 26.41
C LYS A 177 18.73 9.22 26.59
N GLU A 178 19.10 9.90 25.52
CA GLU A 178 19.94 11.11 25.58
C GLU A 178 19.25 12.28 26.31
N LYS A 179 17.91 12.39 26.27
CA LYS A 179 17.16 13.37 27.07
C LYS A 179 17.00 13.01 28.57
N LYS A 180 17.60 11.90 29.02
CA LYS A 180 17.50 11.38 30.41
C LYS A 180 18.83 11.27 31.13
N GLU A 181 19.95 11.48 30.45
CA GLU A 181 21.24 11.64 31.12
C GLU A 181 21.45 13.15 31.40
N PRO A 182 21.73 13.54 32.66
CA PRO A 182 21.87 14.92 33.09
C PRO A 182 23.13 15.62 32.55
#